data_AF-A0A820JRM2-F1
#
_entry.id   AF-A0A820JRM2-F1
#
_cell.length_a   1.000
_cell.length_b   1.000
_cell.length_c   1.000
_cell.angle_alpha   90.00
_cell.angle_beta   90.00
_cell.angle_gamma   90.00
#
_symmetry.space_group_name_H-M   'P 1'
#
loop_
_entity.id
_entity.type
_entity.pdbx_description
1 polymer ?
#
loop_
_entity_poly.entity_id
_entity_poly.type
_entity_poly.pdbx_seq_one_letter_code
_entity_poly.pdbx_strand_id
1 'polypeptide(L)'
;DFQSTSFREINAIETSFSHSELSNTDFQYANLYQVQMNHASIRSANFYNAKMIETNFSNGYLPSCLFQWTDLTSSSFRNAFLAATNFENANVQNVDFTQAILPGAIITPG
;
A
#
# COMPACT_ATOMS: atom_id res chain seq x y z
N ASP A 1 11.20 7.88 -8.60
CA ASP A 1 10.40 9.10 -8.78
C ASP A 1 9.34 8.79 -9.82
N PHE A 2 8.09 8.61 -9.39
CA PHE A 2 6.99 8.08 -10.22
C PHE A 2 5.64 8.73 -9.88
N GLN A 3 5.66 9.98 -9.42
CA GLN A 3 4.43 10.70 -9.07
C GLN A 3 3.47 10.73 -10.26
N SER A 4 2.18 10.56 -10.00
CA SER A 4 1.11 10.56 -11.02
C SER A 4 1.30 9.56 -12.17
N THR A 5 2.16 8.56 -12.00
CA THR A 5 2.40 7.52 -13.03
C THR A 5 1.31 6.46 -12.97
N SER A 6 0.99 5.86 -14.10
CA SER A 6 0.13 4.68 -14.17
C SER A 6 0.97 3.41 -14.21
N PHE A 7 0.74 2.55 -13.23
CA PHE A 7 1.24 1.20 -13.08
C PHE A 7 0.06 0.21 -12.99
N ARG A 8 -1.05 0.51 -13.66
CA ARG A 8 -2.19 -0.40 -13.73
C ARG A 8 -1.78 -1.74 -14.34
N GLU A 9 -2.27 -2.82 -13.74
CA GLU A 9 -2.09 -4.20 -14.24
C GLU A 9 -0.63 -4.66 -14.40
N ILE A 10 0.35 -3.88 -13.92
CA ILE A 10 1.75 -4.27 -14.07
C ILE A 10 2.06 -5.51 -13.24
N ASN A 11 3.06 -6.26 -13.71
CA ASN A 11 3.71 -7.26 -12.91
C ASN A 11 5.03 -6.70 -12.38
N ALA A 12 5.07 -6.39 -11.08
CA ALA A 12 6.25 -5.85 -10.41
C ALA A 12 6.71 -6.72 -9.24
N ILE A 13 6.44 -8.03 -9.30
CA ILE A 13 6.89 -9.02 -8.30
C ILE A 13 8.34 -8.74 -7.89
N GLU A 14 8.60 -8.74 -6.58
CA GLU A 14 9.94 -8.59 -5.98
C GLU A 14 10.69 -7.29 -6.35
N THR A 15 10.01 -6.32 -6.95
CA THR A 15 10.59 -5.02 -7.31
C THR A 15 10.74 -4.13 -6.07
N SER A 16 11.73 -3.23 -6.09
CA SER A 16 11.89 -2.20 -5.06
C SER A 16 11.48 -0.81 -5.58
N PHE A 17 10.55 -0.20 -4.87
CA PHE A 17 10.23 1.23 -4.91
C PHE A 17 10.60 1.91 -3.58
N SER A 18 11.49 1.32 -2.78
CA SER A 18 11.92 1.87 -1.50
C SER A 18 12.44 3.30 -1.68
N HIS A 19 12.12 4.19 -0.75
CA HIS A 19 12.47 5.62 -0.80
C HIS A 19 11.94 6.40 -2.03
N SER A 20 11.02 5.84 -2.80
CA SER A 20 10.47 6.53 -3.98
C SER A 20 9.35 7.50 -3.63
N GLU A 21 9.23 8.53 -4.46
CA GLU A 21 8.03 9.37 -4.56
C GLU A 21 7.00 8.69 -5.48
N LEU A 22 5.87 8.28 -4.90
CA LEU A 22 4.77 7.53 -5.52
C LEU A 22 3.41 8.22 -5.29
N SER A 23 3.43 9.53 -5.05
CA SER A 23 2.20 10.28 -4.76
C SER A 23 1.32 10.34 -6.01
N ASN A 24 0.01 10.11 -5.84
CA ASN A 24 -1.02 10.04 -6.90
C ASN A 24 -0.78 8.95 -7.95
N THR A 25 0.08 7.97 -7.68
CA THR A 25 0.35 6.85 -8.59
C THR A 25 -0.82 5.86 -8.59
N ASP A 26 -1.07 5.27 -9.76
CA ASP A 26 -2.16 4.32 -9.98
C ASP A 26 -1.61 2.90 -10.12
N PHE A 27 -1.86 2.05 -9.13
CA PHE A 27 -1.47 0.64 -9.06
C PHE A 27 -2.68 -0.29 -9.15
N GLN A 28 -3.83 0.16 -9.68
CA GLN A 28 -5.02 -0.69 -9.73
C GLN A 28 -4.72 -1.99 -10.47
N TYR A 29 -5.18 -3.11 -9.89
CA TYR A 29 -4.99 -4.47 -10.44
C TYR A 29 -3.53 -4.92 -10.62
N ALA A 30 -2.55 -4.20 -10.08
CA ALA A 30 -1.14 -4.58 -10.17
C ALA A 30 -0.84 -5.85 -9.36
N ASN A 31 0.16 -6.62 -9.80
CA ASN A 31 0.77 -7.67 -9.01
C ASN A 31 2.04 -7.14 -8.34
N LEU A 32 1.95 -6.94 -7.03
CA LEU A 32 2.97 -6.36 -6.15
C LEU A 32 3.46 -7.37 -5.10
N TYR A 33 3.36 -8.67 -5.38
CA TYR A 33 3.89 -9.72 -4.48
C TYR A 33 5.35 -9.47 -4.10
N GLN A 34 5.63 -9.45 -2.80
CA GLN A 34 6.97 -9.21 -2.22
C GLN A 34 7.64 -7.88 -2.60
N VAL A 35 6.88 -6.89 -3.04
CA VAL A 35 7.42 -5.57 -3.39
C VAL A 35 7.92 -4.82 -2.15
N GLN A 36 9.03 -4.10 -2.31
CA GLN A 36 9.57 -3.24 -1.26
C GLN A 36 9.15 -1.78 -1.51
N MET A 37 8.39 -1.19 -0.60
CA MET A 37 7.99 0.23 -0.60
C MET A 37 8.34 0.92 0.74
N ASN A 38 9.31 0.38 1.48
CA ASN A 38 9.74 0.95 2.76
C ASN A 38 10.31 2.36 2.56
N HIS A 39 10.00 3.27 3.49
CA HIS A 39 10.32 4.69 3.43
C HIS A 39 9.79 5.45 2.21
N ALA A 40 8.87 4.88 1.44
CA ALA A 40 8.30 5.57 0.28
C ALA A 40 7.25 6.62 0.69
N SER A 41 7.10 7.61 -0.19
CA SER A 41 6.15 8.72 -0.07
C SER A 41 4.99 8.48 -1.04
N ILE A 42 3.87 7.97 -0.51
CA ILE A 42 2.78 7.34 -1.27
C ILE A 42 1.46 8.06 -0.99
N ARG A 43 1.40 9.39 -1.15
CA ARG A 43 0.16 10.14 -0.86
C ARG A 43 -0.89 9.86 -1.92
N SER A 44 -2.12 9.55 -1.51
CA SER A 44 -3.28 9.44 -2.43
C SER A 44 -3.09 8.47 -3.60
N ALA A 45 -2.25 7.43 -3.43
CA ALA A 45 -2.10 6.40 -4.45
C ALA A 45 -3.29 5.44 -4.43
N ASN A 46 -3.60 4.88 -5.60
CA ASN A 46 -4.70 3.94 -5.78
C ASN A 46 -4.19 2.51 -5.99
N PHE A 47 -4.43 1.64 -5.02
CA PHE A 47 -4.10 0.22 -5.07
C PHE A 47 -5.33 -0.68 -5.26
N TYR A 48 -6.49 -0.13 -5.64
CA TYR A 48 -7.73 -0.89 -5.74
C TYR A 48 -7.55 -2.23 -6.46
N ASN A 49 -7.93 -3.31 -5.77
CA ASN A 49 -7.87 -4.69 -6.26
C ASN A 49 -6.46 -5.18 -6.69
N ALA A 50 -5.39 -4.59 -6.15
CA ALA A 50 -4.02 -5.06 -6.34
C ALA A 50 -3.71 -6.29 -5.46
N LYS A 51 -2.82 -7.16 -5.95
CA LYS A 51 -2.27 -8.28 -5.17
C LYS A 51 -0.99 -7.81 -4.49
N MET A 52 -0.97 -7.78 -3.18
CA MET A 52 0.07 -7.10 -2.40
C MET A 52 0.60 -7.98 -1.28
N ILE A 53 0.50 -9.30 -1.42
CA ILE A 53 0.97 -10.28 -0.45
C ILE A 53 2.47 -10.07 -0.17
N GLU A 54 2.85 -10.06 1.11
CA GLU A 54 4.22 -9.84 1.59
C GLU A 54 4.86 -8.51 1.14
N THR A 55 4.05 -7.48 0.87
CA THR A 55 4.58 -6.14 0.51
C THR A 55 5.05 -5.40 1.77
N ASN A 56 6.18 -4.72 1.66
CA ASN A 56 6.76 -3.95 2.76
C ASN A 56 6.52 -2.44 2.61
N PHE A 57 5.62 -1.89 3.40
CA PHE A 57 5.34 -0.45 3.54
C PHE A 57 5.97 0.19 4.77
N SER A 58 6.91 -0.49 5.43
CA SER A 58 7.46 -0.03 6.71
C SER A 58 8.06 1.38 6.61
N ASN A 59 7.77 2.22 7.60
CA ASN A 59 8.20 3.61 7.68
C ASN A 59 7.72 4.49 6.50
N GLY A 60 6.71 4.05 5.75
CA GLY A 60 6.14 4.82 4.64
C GLY A 60 5.18 5.93 5.09
N TYR A 61 4.98 6.90 4.20
CA TYR A 61 3.98 7.97 4.37
C TYR A 61 2.88 7.80 3.32
N LEU A 62 1.74 7.23 3.71
CA LEU A 62 0.67 6.82 2.80
C LEU A 62 -0.72 7.41 3.14
N PRO A 63 -0.86 8.72 3.41
CA PRO A 63 -2.17 9.27 3.70
C PRO A 63 -3.08 9.24 2.48
N SER A 64 -4.38 9.05 2.74
CA SER A 64 -5.46 9.05 1.74
C SER A 64 -5.30 8.01 0.64
N CYS A 65 -4.57 6.92 0.89
CA CYS A 65 -4.44 5.82 -0.05
C CYS A 65 -5.70 4.97 -0.13
N LEU A 66 -5.90 4.35 -1.30
CA LEU A 66 -7.03 3.48 -1.59
C LEU A 66 -6.54 2.02 -1.70
N PHE A 67 -6.75 1.21 -0.66
CA PHE A 67 -6.42 -0.21 -0.58
C PHE A 67 -7.66 -1.12 -0.67
N GLN A 68 -8.81 -0.61 -1.14
CA GLN A 68 -10.02 -1.41 -1.17
C GLN A 68 -9.85 -2.66 -2.04
N TRP A 69 -10.38 -3.79 -1.57
CA TRP A 69 -10.33 -5.08 -2.24
C TRP A 69 -8.91 -5.62 -2.53
N THR A 70 -7.89 -5.13 -1.84
CA THR A 70 -6.53 -5.64 -1.97
C THR A 70 -6.33 -6.93 -1.20
N ASP A 71 -5.35 -7.74 -1.63
CA ASP A 71 -4.81 -8.81 -0.79
C ASP A 71 -3.49 -8.35 -0.16
N LEU A 72 -3.52 -8.02 1.13
CA LEU A 72 -2.36 -7.57 1.90
C LEU A 72 -1.77 -8.69 2.76
N THR A 73 -2.14 -9.96 2.55
CA THR A 73 -1.71 -11.07 3.42
C THR A 73 -0.20 -11.01 3.73
N SER A 74 0.16 -11.04 5.02
CA SER A 74 1.55 -10.98 5.50
C SER A 74 2.34 -9.71 5.11
N SER A 75 1.67 -8.63 4.71
CA SER A 75 2.32 -7.33 4.47
C SER A 75 2.70 -6.62 5.76
N SER A 76 3.59 -5.64 5.67
CA SER A 76 3.98 -4.81 6.82
C SER A 76 3.73 -3.33 6.57
N PHE A 77 3.02 -2.68 7.47
CA PHE A 77 2.87 -1.23 7.60
C PHE A 77 3.55 -0.71 8.87
N ARG A 78 4.58 -1.40 9.35
CA ARG A 78 5.25 -1.03 10.60
C ARG A 78 5.76 0.41 10.57
N ASN A 79 5.47 1.20 11.60
CA ASN A 79 5.81 2.63 11.68
C ASN A 79 5.22 3.51 10.55
N ALA A 80 4.27 3.03 9.75
CA ALA A 80 3.73 3.80 8.64
C ALA A 80 2.71 4.85 9.10
N PHE A 81 2.60 5.95 8.35
CA PHE A 81 1.55 6.94 8.53
C PHE A 81 0.43 6.74 7.50
N LEU A 82 -0.78 6.42 7.97
CA LEU A 82 -1.91 5.92 7.19
C LEU A 82 -3.18 6.76 7.41
N ALA A 83 -3.01 8.08 7.59
CA ALA A 83 -4.14 8.97 7.84
C ALA A 83 -5.15 8.94 6.69
N ALA A 84 -6.44 8.79 7.00
CA ALA A 84 -7.53 8.72 6.03
C ALA A 84 -7.37 7.64 4.92
N THR A 85 -6.55 6.61 5.16
CA THR A 85 -6.35 5.50 4.23
C THR A 85 -7.52 4.53 4.31
N ASN A 86 -7.98 4.05 3.15
CA ASN A 86 -9.13 3.16 3.05
C ASN A 86 -8.71 1.72 2.78
N PHE A 87 -8.96 0.82 3.73
CA PHE A 87 -8.72 -0.63 3.64
C PHE A 87 -10.03 -1.44 3.54
N GLU A 88 -11.15 -0.82 3.15
CA GLU A 88 -12.46 -1.48 3.05
C GLU A 88 -12.38 -2.73 2.15
N ASN A 89 -12.82 -3.87 2.68
CA ASN A 89 -12.78 -5.18 2.02
C ASN A 89 -11.36 -5.69 1.65
N ALA A 90 -10.30 -5.10 2.21
CA ALA A 90 -8.95 -5.63 2.03
C ALA A 90 -8.75 -6.91 2.88
N ASN A 91 -8.08 -7.91 2.32
CA ASN A 91 -7.61 -9.04 3.12
C ASN A 91 -6.39 -8.61 3.93
N VAL A 92 -6.59 -8.42 5.24
CA VAL A 92 -5.55 -7.98 6.19
C VAL A 92 -5.04 -9.12 7.09
N GLN A 93 -5.15 -10.37 6.63
CA GLN A 93 -4.63 -11.51 7.37
C GLN A 93 -3.11 -11.39 7.61
N ASN A 94 -2.69 -11.51 8.87
CA ASN A 94 -1.28 -11.42 9.28
C ASN A 94 -0.58 -10.10 8.89
N VAL A 95 -1.32 -9.01 8.67
CA VAL A 95 -0.70 -7.71 8.39
C VAL A 95 -0.09 -7.12 9.67
N ASP A 96 1.17 -6.69 9.57
CA ASP A 96 1.86 -6.02 10.68
C ASP A 96 1.59 -4.51 10.68
N PHE A 97 0.72 -4.06 11.57
CA PHE A 97 0.46 -2.64 11.84
C PHE A 97 1.21 -2.10 13.07
N THR A 98 2.27 -2.78 13.55
CA THR A 98 3.02 -2.36 14.73
C THR A 98 3.49 -0.90 14.59
N GLN A 99 3.12 -0.06 15.56
CA GLN A 99 3.49 1.37 15.58
C GLN A 99 2.96 2.19 14.38
N ALA A 100 2.03 1.66 13.58
CA ALA A 100 1.39 2.43 12.52
C ALA A 100 0.44 3.49 13.11
N ILE A 101 0.33 4.63 12.42
CA ILE A 101 -0.52 5.76 12.81
C ILE A 101 -1.68 5.86 11.82
N LEU A 102 -2.91 5.62 12.28
CA LEU A 102 -4.11 5.41 11.44
C LEU A 102 -5.26 6.40 11.72
N PRO A 103 -5.03 7.73 11.87
CA PRO A 103 -6.11 8.66 12.18
C PRO A 103 -7.10 8.73 11.02
N GLY A 104 -8.35 8.36 11.28
CA GLY A 104 -9.41 8.35 10.26
C GLY A 104 -9.25 7.28 9.19
N ALA A 105 -8.37 6.29 9.37
CA ALA A 105 -8.31 5.14 8.47
C ALA A 105 -9.63 4.34 8.54
N ILE A 106 -10.09 3.86 7.39
CA ILE A 106 -11.28 3.01 7.30
C ILE A 106 -10.78 1.56 7.22
N ILE A 107 -11.10 0.76 8.23
CA ILE A 107 -10.78 -0.67 8.27
C ILE A 107 -12.08 -1.41 8.54
N THR A 108 -12.64 -2.02 7.51
CA THR A 108 -13.79 -2.92 7.63
C THR A 108 -13.37 -4.30 7.11
N PRO A 109 -13.68 -5.38 7.84
CA PRO A 109 -13.43 -6.73 7.35
C PRO A 109 -14.10 -6.93 5.99
N GLY A 110 -13.38 -7.58 5.06
CA GLY A 110 -13.97 -8.24 3.89
C GLY A 110 -14.56 -9.59 4.25
#